data_AF-A0A1M5FS26-F1
#
_entry.id   AF-A0A1M5FS26-F1
#
_cell.length_a   1.000
_cell.length_b   1.000
_cell.length_c   1.000
_cell.angle_alpha   90.00
_cell.angle_beta   90.00
_cell.angle_gamma   90.00
#
_symmetry.space_group_name_H-M   'P 1'
#
loop_
_entity.id
_entity.type
_entity.pdbx_description
1 polymer ?
#
loop_
_entity_poly.entity_id
_entity_poly.type
_entity_poly.pdbx_seq_one_letter_code
_entity_poly.pdbx_strand_id
1 'polypeptide(L)'
;MRVTTIIIFLISNLSCFGQTKYPDHYKTDLFDGVLFAKSDNVYVKASSANPTRKEVYAAERLLADKIDSVLKDFNKTSKVPVEIRKKYTGYKRQYFAYITNIGQKVIILSFYYSPGVLLKNKRSMTPRVADDGWDNNWRISFNTVTRQFFDFQVNSLGG
;
A
#
# COMPACT_ATOMS: atom_id res chain seq x y z
N MET A 1 30.15 -47.42 -30.71
CA MET A 1 30.55 -46.74 -29.45
C MET A 1 29.33 -46.02 -28.89
N ARG A 2 28.91 -46.40 -27.67
CA ARG A 2 27.91 -45.69 -26.87
C ARG A 2 28.61 -44.59 -26.07
N VAL A 3 28.12 -43.34 -26.14
CA VAL A 3 28.17 -42.36 -25.03
C VAL A 3 26.95 -41.45 -25.19
N THR A 4 25.80 -41.79 -24.59
CA THR A 4 25.29 -41.30 -23.29
C THR A 4 24.74 -39.86 -23.34
N THR A 5 23.40 -39.81 -23.33
CA THR A 5 22.47 -38.77 -22.87
C THR A 5 23.08 -37.61 -22.06
N ILE A 6 22.94 -36.38 -22.55
CA ILE A 6 23.21 -35.18 -21.74
C ILE A 6 21.93 -34.75 -21.01
N ILE A 7 22.11 -34.73 -19.70
CA ILE A 7 21.21 -34.47 -18.58
C ILE A 7 20.40 -33.17 -18.73
N ILE A 8 19.08 -33.32 -18.68
CA ILE A 8 18.12 -32.31 -18.21
C ILE A 8 18.47 -32.02 -16.75
N PHE A 9 18.98 -30.83 -16.42
CA PHE A 9 18.83 -30.18 -15.10
C PHE A 9 19.64 -28.88 -15.11
N LEU A 10 19.01 -27.76 -15.45
CA LEU A 10 19.42 -26.48 -14.86
C LEU A 10 18.18 -25.72 -14.41
N ILE A 11 17.71 -26.20 -13.25
CA ILE A 11 17.37 -25.37 -12.11
C ILE A 11 16.40 -24.25 -12.47
N SER A 12 15.12 -24.62 -12.35
CA SER A 12 14.12 -23.80 -11.67
C SER A 12 14.73 -22.54 -11.05
N ASN A 13 14.58 -21.42 -11.75
CA ASN A 13 14.52 -20.10 -11.13
C ASN A 13 13.25 -20.06 -10.28
N LEU A 14 13.18 -20.93 -9.26
CA LEU A 14 12.50 -20.65 -8.02
C LEU A 14 13.27 -19.46 -7.47
N SER A 15 12.86 -18.27 -7.90
CA SER A 15 13.05 -17.07 -7.12
C SER A 15 12.36 -17.33 -5.79
N CYS A 16 13.08 -18.00 -4.90
CA CYS A 16 12.86 -17.99 -3.48
C CYS A 16 13.11 -16.54 -3.07
N PHE A 17 12.11 -15.69 -3.30
CA PHE A 17 11.96 -14.47 -2.55
C PHE A 17 11.79 -14.93 -1.11
N GLY A 18 12.93 -15.07 -0.42
CA GLY A 18 12.95 -15.25 1.02
C GLY A 18 12.04 -14.17 1.60
N GLN A 19 10.97 -14.59 2.25
CA GLN A 19 10.10 -13.68 2.98
C GLN A 19 10.99 -13.01 4.02
N THR A 20 11.36 -11.75 3.78
CA THR A 20 12.08 -10.99 4.77
C THR A 20 11.19 -10.90 6.00
N LYS A 21 11.74 -11.20 7.19
CA LYS A 21 11.05 -11.10 8.49
C LYS A 21 10.51 -9.69 8.78
N TYR A 22 10.86 -8.71 7.94
CA TYR A 22 10.52 -7.31 8.07
C TYR A 22 9.81 -6.85 6.79
N PRO A 23 8.86 -5.92 6.92
CA PRO A 23 8.15 -5.38 5.77
C PRO A 23 9.08 -4.52 4.90
N ASP A 24 8.82 -4.50 3.59
CA ASP A 24 9.73 -3.91 2.60
C ASP A 24 9.65 -2.37 2.62
N HIS A 25 10.68 -1.72 3.16
CA HIS A 25 10.78 -0.26 3.17
C HIS A 25 11.05 0.27 1.76
N TYR A 26 10.14 1.11 1.26
CA TYR A 26 10.21 1.70 -0.06
C TYR A 26 10.10 3.23 0.02
N LYS A 27 11.24 3.87 -0.15
CA LYS A 27 11.37 5.33 -0.20
C LYS A 27 11.74 5.80 -1.60
N THR A 28 11.09 6.86 -2.05
CA THR A 28 11.34 7.59 -3.29
C THR A 28 11.33 9.10 -3.01
N ASP A 29 11.53 9.92 -4.03
CA ASP A 29 11.36 11.38 -3.93
C ASP A 29 9.89 11.80 -3.77
N LEU A 30 8.95 10.92 -4.14
CA LEU A 30 7.51 11.20 -4.06
C LEU A 30 6.91 10.79 -2.71
N PHE A 31 7.46 9.75 -2.09
CA PHE A 31 6.89 9.17 -0.89
C PHE A 31 7.88 8.33 -0.08
N ASP A 32 7.51 8.09 1.18
CA ASP A 32 8.21 7.21 2.11
C ASP A 32 7.20 6.25 2.74
N GLY A 33 7.32 4.95 2.46
CA GLY A 33 6.36 3.97 2.91
C GLY A 33 6.89 2.54 3.00
N VAL A 34 6.01 1.64 3.40
CA VAL A 34 6.36 0.24 3.68
C VAL A 34 5.34 -0.69 3.04
N LEU A 35 5.83 -1.71 2.34
CA LEU A 35 5.02 -2.75 1.72
C LEU A 35 4.93 -3.95 2.66
N PHE A 36 3.71 -4.33 3.03
CA PHE A 36 3.46 -5.48 3.88
C PHE A 36 3.25 -6.75 3.06
N ALA A 37 3.79 -7.85 3.56
CA ALA A 37 3.53 -9.16 2.98
C ALA A 37 2.06 -9.54 3.25
N LYS A 38 1.56 -10.49 2.45
CA LYS A 38 0.19 -11.02 2.59
C LYS A 38 -0.12 -11.53 4.00
N SER A 39 0.89 -12.07 4.71
CA SER A 39 0.76 -12.56 6.09
C SER A 39 0.47 -11.44 7.10
N ASP A 40 0.90 -10.22 6.79
CA ASP A 40 0.81 -9.06 7.66
C ASP A 40 -0.40 -8.18 7.32
N ASN A 41 -1.25 -8.64 6.39
CA ASN A 41 -2.43 -7.90 5.98
C ASN A 41 -3.49 -7.92 7.09
N VAL A 42 -3.64 -6.77 7.75
CA VAL A 42 -4.60 -6.55 8.83
C VAL A 42 -6.00 -6.20 8.34
N TYR A 43 -6.16 -5.83 7.07
CA TYR A 43 -7.45 -5.43 6.51
C TYR A 43 -8.22 -6.61 5.91
N VAL A 44 -7.52 -7.52 5.22
CA VAL A 44 -8.14 -8.65 4.51
C VAL A 44 -7.25 -9.87 4.65
N LYS A 45 -7.67 -10.88 5.42
CA LYS A 45 -6.90 -12.12 5.66
C LYS A 45 -7.14 -13.23 4.62
N ALA A 46 -8.39 -13.43 4.19
CA ALA A 46 -8.75 -14.59 3.36
C ALA A 46 -8.20 -14.51 1.93
N SER A 47 -8.02 -13.29 1.39
CA SER A 47 -7.56 -13.06 0.01
C SER A 47 -6.35 -12.12 -0.08
N SER A 48 -5.51 -12.10 0.97
CA SER A 48 -4.32 -11.26 1.01
C SER A 48 -3.35 -11.55 -0.14
N ALA A 49 -2.72 -10.51 -0.67
CA ALA A 49 -1.69 -10.57 -1.69
C ALA A 49 -0.50 -9.69 -1.32
N ASN A 50 0.64 -9.91 -1.97
CA ASN A 50 1.79 -9.03 -1.84
C ASN A 50 1.66 -7.86 -2.83
N PRO A 51 1.71 -6.60 -2.39
CA PRO A 51 1.92 -5.47 -3.29
C PRO A 51 3.33 -5.53 -3.88
N THR A 52 3.51 -5.02 -5.09
CA THR A 52 4.85 -4.86 -5.70
C THR A 52 5.22 -3.39 -5.76
N ARG A 53 6.52 -3.09 -5.73
CA ARG A 53 7.02 -1.71 -5.88
C ARG A 53 6.54 -1.02 -7.16
N LYS A 54 6.44 -1.76 -8.27
CA LYS A 54 5.95 -1.22 -9.56
C LYS A 54 4.50 -0.77 -9.48
N GLU A 55 3.63 -1.59 -8.89
CA GLU A 55 2.21 -1.25 -8.74
C GLU A 55 2.02 -0.08 -7.76
N VAL A 56 2.74 -0.09 -6.64
CA VAL A 56 2.72 0.99 -5.64
C VAL A 56 3.18 2.31 -6.26
N TYR A 57 4.29 2.30 -6.99
CA TYR A 57 4.80 3.50 -7.66
C TYR A 57 3.80 4.05 -8.69
N ALA A 58 3.19 3.17 -9.49
CA ALA A 58 2.17 3.57 -10.45
C ALA A 58 0.92 4.16 -9.78
N ALA A 59 0.51 3.60 -8.64
CA ALA A 59 -0.58 4.13 -7.84
C ALA A 59 -0.23 5.51 -7.26
N GLU A 60 0.93 5.68 -6.61
CA GLU A 60 1.36 6.96 -6.02
C GLU A 60 1.48 8.08 -7.06
N ARG A 61 2.04 7.78 -8.25
CA ARG A 61 2.08 8.72 -9.37
C ARG A 61 0.68 9.18 -9.78
N LEU A 62 -0.23 8.23 -9.99
CA LEU A 62 -1.60 8.54 -10.40
C LEU A 62 -2.37 9.28 -9.30
N LEU A 63 -2.13 8.95 -8.03
CA LEU A 63 -2.76 9.60 -6.90
C LEU A 63 -2.30 11.05 -6.77
N ALA A 64 -1.01 11.33 -6.95
CA ALA A 64 -0.49 12.69 -6.93
C ALA A 64 -1.19 13.61 -7.94
N ASP A 65 -1.55 13.07 -9.12
CA ASP A 65 -2.28 13.81 -10.15
C ASP A 65 -3.78 13.94 -9.84
N LYS A 66 -4.37 12.97 -9.12
CA LYS A 66 -5.83 12.89 -8.87
C LYS A 66 -6.28 13.37 -7.50
N ILE A 67 -5.36 13.59 -6.56
CA ILE A 67 -5.71 13.81 -5.15
C ILE A 67 -6.66 15.00 -4.96
N ASP A 68 -6.50 16.09 -5.72
CA ASP A 68 -7.38 17.25 -5.59
C ASP A 68 -8.83 16.93 -6.00
N SER A 69 -9.01 16.09 -7.03
CA SER A 69 -10.34 15.62 -7.43
C SER A 69 -10.95 14.72 -6.36
N VAL A 70 -10.16 13.79 -5.81
CA VAL A 70 -10.60 12.89 -4.73
C VAL A 70 -11.06 13.70 -3.52
N LEU A 71 -10.27 14.67 -3.09
CA LEU A 71 -10.59 15.54 -1.94
C LEU A 71 -11.79 16.43 -2.23
N LYS A 72 -11.92 16.97 -3.44
CA LYS A 72 -13.09 17.77 -3.84
C LYS A 72 -14.37 16.95 -3.75
N ASP A 73 -14.36 15.71 -4.23
CA ASP A 73 -15.56 14.85 -4.21
C ASP A 73 -15.92 14.44 -2.78
N PHE A 74 -14.94 14.09 -1.94
CA PHE A 74 -15.18 13.79 -0.53
C PHE A 74 -15.72 15.00 0.25
N ASN A 75 -15.13 16.18 0.06
CA ASN A 75 -15.49 17.39 0.79
C ASN A 75 -16.90 17.91 0.43
N LYS A 76 -17.46 17.54 -0.74
CA LYS A 76 -18.88 17.85 -1.07
C LYS A 76 -19.86 17.17 -0.12
N THR A 77 -19.51 16.00 0.39
CA THR A 77 -20.38 15.18 1.25
C THR A 77 -19.97 15.23 2.72
N SER A 78 -18.76 15.72 3.02
CA SER A 78 -18.26 15.81 4.40
C SER A 78 -18.81 17.06 5.11
N LYS A 79 -19.17 16.90 6.40
CA LYS A 79 -19.55 18.04 7.27
C LYS A 79 -18.38 18.98 7.54
N VAL A 80 -17.16 18.46 7.54
CA VAL A 80 -15.93 19.21 7.79
C VAL A 80 -14.94 18.89 6.67
N PRO A 81 -14.44 19.88 5.92
CA PRO A 81 -13.48 19.62 4.85
C PRO A 81 -12.14 19.17 5.42
N VAL A 82 -11.45 18.28 4.70
CA VAL A 82 -10.09 17.82 5.05
C VAL A 82 -9.02 18.57 4.27
N GLU A 83 -7.87 18.81 4.89
CA GLU A 83 -6.75 19.55 4.29
C GLU A 83 -5.54 18.66 3.94
N ILE A 84 -5.80 17.42 3.52
CA ILE A 84 -4.78 16.40 3.20
C ILE A 84 -3.72 16.91 2.20
N ARG A 85 -4.11 17.74 1.23
CA ARG A 85 -3.19 18.25 0.21
C ARG A 85 -2.00 19.00 0.79
N LYS A 86 -2.20 19.78 1.86
CA LYS A 86 -1.13 20.54 2.53
C LYS A 86 -0.09 19.63 3.18
N LYS A 87 -0.50 18.42 3.59
CA LYS A 87 0.31 17.44 4.31
C LYS A 87 0.83 16.31 3.42
N TYR A 88 0.43 16.26 2.14
CA TYR A 88 0.52 15.07 1.26
C TYR A 88 1.93 14.44 1.17
N THR A 89 2.98 15.26 1.10
CA THR A 89 4.37 14.79 1.05
C THR A 89 4.90 14.34 2.41
N GLY A 90 4.32 14.84 3.51
CA GLY A 90 4.71 14.53 4.89
C GLY A 90 4.19 13.21 5.44
N TYR A 91 3.19 12.60 4.80
CA TYR A 91 2.66 11.30 5.25
C TYR A 91 3.69 10.18 5.07
N LYS A 92 3.74 9.26 6.03
CA LYS A 92 4.28 7.92 5.81
C LYS A 92 3.17 7.03 5.27
N ARG A 93 3.53 6.08 4.38
CA ARG A 93 2.56 5.15 3.80
C ARG A 93 2.73 3.72 4.28
N GLN A 94 1.61 3.00 4.34
CA GLN A 94 1.57 1.55 4.44
C GLN A 94 0.80 1.00 3.24
N TYR A 95 1.35 -0.03 2.62
CA TYR A 95 0.75 -0.67 1.45
C TYR A 95 0.41 -2.11 1.77
N PHE A 96 -0.86 -2.45 1.55
CA PHE A 96 -1.38 -3.81 1.65
C PHE A 96 -2.05 -4.16 0.33
N ALA A 97 -2.09 -5.43 -0.03
CA ALA A 97 -2.83 -5.87 -1.21
C ALA A 97 -3.72 -7.06 -0.91
N TYR A 98 -4.80 -7.17 -1.67
CA TYR A 98 -5.70 -8.31 -1.66
C TYR A 98 -6.26 -8.56 -3.07
N ILE A 99 -6.80 -9.76 -3.26
CA ILE A 99 -7.51 -10.15 -4.47
C ILE A 99 -9.02 -10.10 -4.20
N THR A 100 -9.78 -9.45 -5.06
CA THR A 100 -11.24 -9.43 -4.99
C THR A 100 -11.83 -10.79 -5.34
N ASN A 101 -13.12 -10.99 -5.06
CA ASN A 101 -13.85 -12.19 -5.45
C ASN A 101 -13.83 -12.46 -6.97
N ILE A 102 -13.68 -11.41 -7.79
CA ILE A 102 -13.57 -11.51 -9.25
C ILE A 102 -12.11 -11.58 -9.75
N GLY A 103 -11.14 -11.83 -8.87
CA GLY A 103 -9.74 -12.03 -9.25
C GLY A 103 -8.95 -10.75 -9.52
N GLN A 104 -9.49 -9.56 -9.25
CA GLN A 104 -8.78 -8.31 -9.45
C GLN A 104 -7.92 -7.96 -8.23
N LYS A 105 -6.69 -7.53 -8.45
CA LYS A 105 -5.81 -7.11 -7.36
C LYS A 105 -6.05 -5.66 -6.99
N VAL A 106 -6.24 -5.42 -5.69
CA VAL A 106 -6.41 -4.10 -5.08
C VAL A 106 -5.25 -3.83 -4.13
N ILE A 107 -4.77 -2.58 -4.15
CA ILE A 107 -3.78 -2.06 -3.18
C ILE A 107 -4.49 -1.06 -2.27
N ILE A 108 -4.39 -1.25 -0.97
CA ILE A 108 -4.81 -0.30 0.04
C ILE A 108 -3.60 0.58 0.36
N LEU A 109 -3.72 1.88 0.13
CA LEU A 109 -2.72 2.89 0.48
C LEU A 109 -3.22 3.57 1.76
N SER A 110 -2.53 3.35 2.88
CA SER A 110 -2.82 4.01 4.15
C SER A 110 -1.78 5.08 4.45
N PHE A 111 -2.21 6.27 4.83
CA PHE A 111 -1.39 7.46 5.02
C PHE A 111 -1.45 7.91 6.47
N TYR A 112 -0.26 8.14 7.06
CA TYR A 112 -0.10 8.54 8.46
C TYR A 112 0.78 9.78 8.57
N TYR A 113 0.19 10.87 9.03
CA TYR A 113 0.91 12.12 9.31
C TYR A 113 1.49 12.02 10.72
N SER A 114 2.81 11.91 10.82
CA SER A 114 3.47 11.71 12.11
C SER A 114 4.46 12.84 12.38
N PRO A 115 4.19 13.71 13.36
CA PRO A 115 5.25 14.41 14.07
C PRO A 115 5.86 13.44 15.09
N GLY A 116 6.80 12.59 14.66
CA GLY A 116 7.77 11.95 15.56
C GLY A 116 7.54 10.50 16.05
N VAL A 117 6.51 9.77 15.62
CA VAL A 117 6.17 8.45 16.22
C VAL A 117 6.48 7.26 15.30
N LEU A 118 6.51 7.41 13.97
CA LEU A 118 6.72 6.26 13.06
C LEU A 118 8.18 5.88 12.78
N LEU A 119 9.16 6.60 13.34
CA LEU A 119 10.54 6.58 12.83
C LEU A 119 11.64 6.21 13.83
N LYS A 120 11.35 5.53 14.94
CA LYS A 120 12.47 4.98 15.75
C LYS A 120 13.19 3.84 15.03
N ASN A 121 12.52 3.10 14.14
CA ASN A 121 13.18 2.09 13.33
C ASN A 121 12.49 1.91 11.98
N LYS A 122 13.14 2.34 10.89
CA LYS A 122 12.62 2.28 9.50
C LYS A 122 12.23 0.85 9.04
N ARG A 123 12.64 -0.17 9.79
CA ARG A 123 12.39 -1.60 9.55
C ARG A 123 11.28 -2.20 10.43
N SER A 124 10.67 -1.44 11.35
CA SER A 124 9.73 -1.97 12.34
C SER A 124 8.34 -1.34 12.28
N MET A 125 7.91 -0.79 11.13
CA MET A 125 6.51 -0.40 11.02
C MET A 125 5.66 -1.65 11.19
N THR A 126 5.01 -1.77 12.33
CA THR A 126 3.92 -2.73 12.51
C THR A 126 2.76 -2.26 11.63
N PRO A 127 1.98 -3.18 11.04
CA PRO A 127 0.72 -2.81 10.40
C PRO A 127 -0.07 -1.94 11.38
N ARG A 128 -0.36 -0.70 10.98
CA ARG A 128 -1.18 0.19 11.80
C ARG A 128 -2.55 0.23 11.14
N VAL A 129 -3.56 0.19 11.98
CA VAL A 129 -4.89 0.69 11.65
C VAL A 129 -5.05 1.85 12.61
N ALA A 130 -5.10 3.07 12.11
CA ALA A 130 -5.44 4.19 12.98
C ALA A 130 -6.95 4.13 13.22
N ASP A 131 -7.36 4.32 14.47
CA ASP A 131 -8.76 4.32 14.88
C ASP A 131 -9.33 5.74 14.98
N ASP A 132 -8.46 6.75 14.98
CA ASP A 132 -8.78 8.17 15.06
C ASP A 132 -7.76 9.03 14.29
N GLY A 133 -7.96 10.36 14.27
CA GLY A 133 -6.96 11.32 13.81
C GLY A 133 -7.30 12.08 12.52
N TRP A 134 -8.52 11.94 12.00
CA TRP A 134 -9.05 12.77 10.91
C TRP A 134 -8.11 12.80 9.69
N ASP A 135 -7.85 13.97 9.15
CA ASP A 135 -6.96 14.16 8.00
C ASP A 135 -5.50 13.77 8.26
N ASN A 136 -5.09 13.47 9.50
CA ASN A 136 -3.76 12.90 9.77
C ASN A 136 -3.68 11.41 9.47
N ASN A 137 -4.82 10.70 9.41
CA ASN A 137 -4.88 9.27 9.13
C ASN A 137 -6.00 8.97 8.13
N TRP A 138 -5.63 8.57 6.92
CA TRP A 138 -6.60 8.28 5.87
C TRP A 138 -6.12 7.13 4.99
N ARG A 139 -7.06 6.55 4.24
CA ARG A 139 -6.76 5.47 3.29
C ARG A 139 -7.54 5.62 2.01
N ILE A 140 -7.02 4.98 0.96
CA ILE A 140 -7.70 4.85 -0.32
C ILE A 140 -7.31 3.52 -0.97
N SER A 141 -8.26 2.92 -1.67
CA SER A 141 -8.04 1.67 -2.40
C SER A 141 -7.78 1.95 -3.88
N PHE A 142 -6.86 1.20 -4.48
CA PHE A 142 -6.48 1.28 -5.88
C PHE A 142 -6.64 -0.07 -6.58
N ASN A 143 -7.47 -0.12 -7.61
CA ASN A 143 -7.62 -1.30 -8.44
C ASN A 143 -6.53 -1.33 -9.51
N THR A 144 -5.67 -2.35 -9.48
CA THR A 144 -4.52 -2.45 -10.39
C THR A 144 -4.90 -2.71 -11.85
N VAL A 145 -6.10 -3.27 -12.10
CA VAL A 145 -6.61 -3.57 -13.44
C VAL A 145 -7.29 -2.36 -14.05
N THR A 146 -8.28 -1.78 -13.35
CA THR A 146 -9.03 -0.63 -13.87
C THR A 146 -8.28 0.69 -13.72
N ARG A 147 -7.21 0.72 -12.92
CA ARG A 147 -6.42 1.91 -12.59
C ARG A 147 -7.26 3.03 -11.96
N GLN A 148 -8.23 2.65 -11.15
CA GLN A 148 -9.14 3.57 -10.47
C GLN A 148 -8.94 3.54 -8.96
N PHE A 149 -9.09 4.71 -8.36
CA PHE A 149 -9.18 4.86 -6.91
C PHE A 149 -10.64 4.79 -6.46
N PHE A 150 -10.85 4.17 -5.31
CA PHE A 150 -12.15 4.03 -4.67
C PHE A 150 -11.97 3.87 -3.16
N ASP A 151 -13.09 3.85 -2.43
CA ASP A 151 -13.08 3.61 -0.98
C ASP A 151 -12.14 4.57 -0.23
N PHE A 152 -12.20 5.85 -0.59
CA PHE A 152 -11.49 6.90 0.13
C PHE A 152 -12.13 7.08 1.51
N GLN A 153 -11.32 6.94 2.56
CA GLN A 153 -11.78 7.05 3.93
C GLN A 153 -10.82 7.90 4.73
N VAL A 154 -11.39 8.82 5.50
CA VAL A 154 -10.69 9.61 6.51
C VAL A 154 -11.15 9.05 7.84
N ASN A 155 -10.20 8.69 8.72
CA ASN A 155 -10.58 8.12 10.00
C ASN A 155 -11.31 9.17 10.84
N SER A 156 -12.58 8.93 11.14
CA SER A 156 -13.37 9.84 11.98
C SER A 156 -12.78 9.91 13.39
N LEU A 157 -12.95 11.04 14.06
CA LEU A 157 -12.86 11.07 15.52
C LEU A 157 -13.88 10.03 16.03
N GLY A 158 -13.44 9.12 16.90
CA GLY A 158 -14.26 8.02 17.40
C GLY A 158 -15.69 8.46 17.70
N GLY A 159 -16.63 7.75 17.09
CA GLY A 159 -18.06 7.81 17.42
C GLY A 159 -18.44 6.48 18.03
#